data_AF-A0A851KRG0-F1
#
_entry.id   AF-A0A851KRG0-F1
#
_cell.length_a   1.000
_cell.length_b   1.000
_cell.length_c   1.000
_cell.angle_alpha   90.00
_cell.angle_beta   90.00
_cell.angle_gamma   90.00
#
_symmetry.space_group_name_H-M   'P 1'
#
loop_
_entity.id
_entity.type
_entity.pdbx_description
1 polymer ?
#
loop_
_entity_poly.entity_id
_entity_poly.type
_entity_poly.pdbx_seq_one_letter_code
_entity_poly.pdbx_strand_id
1 'polypeptide(L)' 'MAAAAAAAGAGAAGAAAAPPRGVRAWLRSAFRFATDRNDFRRNLLLNLGLFAAGVWVARNLTDIDLMAPQPVP' A
#
# COMPACT_ATOMS: atom_id res chain seq x y z
N MET A 1 -25.20 -17.70 34.31
CA MET A 1 -25.90 -16.46 34.71
C MET A 1 -24.84 -15.50 35.25
N ALA A 2 -24.29 -14.68 34.36
CA ALA A 2 -24.36 -13.21 34.39
C ALA A 2 -23.32 -12.60 35.37
N ALA A 3 -22.20 -12.02 34.93
CA ALA A 3 -21.96 -10.83 34.08
C ALA A 3 -21.68 -9.57 34.92
N ALA A 4 -20.74 -8.77 34.40
CA ALA A 4 -20.37 -7.40 34.79
C ALA A 4 -19.64 -7.28 36.14
N ALA A 5 -18.66 -6.40 36.35
CA ALA A 5 -17.93 -5.46 35.53
C ALA A 5 -16.90 -4.84 36.49
N ALA A 6 -15.68 -4.56 36.03
CA ALA A 6 -14.91 -3.42 36.52
C ALA A 6 -13.69 -3.25 35.63
N ALA A 7 -13.85 -2.37 34.64
CA ALA A 7 -12.73 -1.65 34.08
C ALA A 7 -12.03 -0.84 35.18
N ALA A 8 -10.72 -1.01 35.35
CA ALA A 8 -9.80 0.05 35.75
C ALA A 8 -8.39 -0.54 35.86
N GLY A 9 -7.51 -0.15 34.92
CA GLY A 9 -6.10 -0.51 35.00
C GLY A 9 -5.28 -0.15 33.77
N ALA A 10 -5.69 0.87 33.01
CA ALA A 10 -4.83 1.43 31.97
C ALA A 10 -3.76 2.29 32.67
N GLY A 11 -2.61 1.67 32.95
CA GLY A 11 -1.42 2.35 33.45
C GLY A 11 -0.98 3.43 32.48
N ALA A 12 -1.14 4.68 32.88
CA ALA A 12 -0.68 5.87 32.19
C ALA A 12 0.85 5.99 32.29
N ALA A 13 1.57 5.20 31.49
CA ALA A 13 2.99 5.38 31.24
C ALA A 13 3.18 5.82 29.78
N GLY A 14 3.24 7.13 29.57
CA GLY A 14 3.70 7.72 28.30
C GLY A 14 2.68 7.82 27.18
N ALA A 15 1.42 8.14 27.47
CA ALA A 15 0.53 8.69 26.45
C ALA A 15 0.92 10.15 26.19
N ALA A 16 2.03 10.36 25.47
CA ALA A 16 2.34 11.66 24.90
C ALA A 16 1.13 12.10 24.07
N ALA A 17 0.52 13.22 24.46
CA ALA A 17 -0.63 13.80 23.79
C ALA A 17 -0.40 13.82 22.27
N ALA A 18 -1.36 13.28 21.52
CA ALA A 18 -1.28 13.11 20.07
C ALA A 18 -0.88 14.43 19.38
N PRO A 19 0.27 14.51 18.67
CA PRO A 19 0.58 15.68 17.87
C PRO A 19 -0.43 15.76 16.71
N PRO A 20 -0.79 16.97 16.25
CA PRO A 20 -1.86 17.14 15.27
C PRO A 20 -1.65 16.24 14.06
N ARG A 21 -2.70 15.48 13.75
CA ARG A 21 -2.87 14.65 12.55
C ARG A 21 -2.82 15.55 11.31
N GLY A 22 -1.62 15.88 10.85
CA GLY A 22 -1.39 16.75 9.70
C GLY A 22 -0.83 16.01 8.49
N VAL A 23 -0.95 16.62 7.31
CA VAL A 23 -0.44 16.11 6.01
C VAL A 23 1.04 15.68 6.11
N ARG A 24 1.85 16.40 6.90
CA ARG A 24 3.26 16.05 7.13
C ARG A 24 3.47 14.76 7.93
N ALA A 25 2.59 14.44 8.87
CA ALA A 25 2.61 13.17 9.59
C ALA A 25 2.13 12.02 8.69
N TRP A 26 1.10 12.27 7.88
CA TRP A 26 0.65 11.32 6.86
C TRP A 26 1.73 11.02 5.81
N LEU A 27 2.40 12.04 5.27
CA LEU A 27 3.54 11.92 4.36
C LEU A 27 4.67 11.11 4.98
N ARG A 28 5.01 11.37 6.25
CA ARG A 28 6.06 10.63 6.96
C ARG A 28 5.68 9.15 7.12
N SER A 29 4.43 8.87 7.45
CA SER A 29 3.93 7.49 7.55
C SER A 29 3.94 6.78 6.19
N ALA A 30 3.51 7.45 5.12
CA ALA A 30 3.54 6.92 3.76
C ALA A 30 4.98 6.65 3.29
N PHE A 31 5.91 7.58 3.57
CA PHE A 31 7.33 7.39 3.26
C PHE A 31 7.91 6.20 4.03
N ARG A 32 7.63 6.10 5.34
CA ARG A 32 8.09 4.97 6.15
C ARG A 32 7.55 3.65 5.62
N PHE A 33 6.26 3.59 5.28
CA PHE A 33 5.62 2.43 4.67
C PHE A 33 6.27 2.04 3.33
N ALA A 34 6.61 3.02 2.48
CA ALA A 34 7.29 2.76 1.21
C ALA A 34 8.74 2.25 1.43
N THR A 35 9.48 2.83 2.38
CA THR A 35 10.88 2.46 2.63
C THR A 35 11.06 1.19 3.45
N ASP A 36 10.05 0.80 4.24
CA ASP A 36 10.11 -0.39 5.08
C ASP A 36 10.04 -1.65 4.21
N ARG A 37 11.22 -2.26 3.97
CA ARG A 37 11.34 -3.44 3.11
C ARG A 37 10.85 -4.73 3.74
N ASN A 38 10.60 -4.73 5.05
CA ASN A 38 10.23 -5.94 5.77
C ASN A 38 8.71 -6.10 5.91
N ASP A 39 7.92 -5.17 5.36
CA ASP A 39 6.47 -5.23 5.44
C ASP A 39 5.89 -6.11 4.32
N PHE A 40 5.35 -7.27 4.70
CA PHE A 40 4.62 -8.18 3.81
C PHE A 40 3.53 -7.43 3.03
N ARG A 41 2.85 -6.47 3.66
CA ARG A 41 1.77 -5.71 3.01
C ARG A 41 2.31 -4.86 1.87
N ARG A 42 3.45 -4.20 2.05
CA ARG A 42 4.10 -3.43 0.98
C ARG A 42 4.56 -4.35 -0.13
N ASN A 43 5.21 -5.47 0.19
CA ASN A 43 5.67 -6.42 -0.83
C ASN A 43 4.49 -6.98 -1.64
N LEU A 44 3.39 -7.33 -0.97
CA LEU A 44 2.18 -7.82 -1.63
C LEU A 44 1.56 -6.74 -2.53
N LEU A 45 1.42 -5.50 -2.04
CA LEU A 45 0.89 -4.38 -2.84
C LEU A 45 1.76 -4.07 -4.06
N LEU A 46 3.09 -4.11 -3.91
CA LEU A 46 4.02 -3.87 -5.00
C LEU A 46 3.95 -4.99 -6.04
N ASN A 47 3.97 -6.25 -5.64
CA ASN A 47 3.87 -7.37 -6.58
C ASN A 47 2.51 -7.39 -7.30
N LEU A 48 1.42 -7.12 -6.58
CA LEU A 48 0.09 -7.07 -7.18
C LEU A 48 -0.05 -5.89 -8.16
N GLY A 49 0.48 -4.72 -7.80
CA GLY A 49 0.52 -3.55 -8.67
C GLY A 49 1.38 -3.79 -9.91
N LEU A 50 2.56 -4.40 -9.74
CA LEU A 50 3.44 -4.75 -10.84
C LEU A 50 2.81 -5.77 -11.78
N PHE A 51 2.11 -6.77 -11.24
CA PHE A 51 1.36 -7.74 -12.02
C PHE A 51 0.25 -7.08 -12.85
N ALA A 52 -0.58 -6.24 -12.23
CA ALA A 52 -1.66 -5.53 -12.92
C ALA A 52 -1.13 -4.58 -14.00
N ALA A 53 -0.05 -3.84 -13.71
CA ALA A 53 0.62 -3.00 -14.68
C ALA A 53 1.16 -3.83 -15.85
N GLY A 54 1.79 -4.97 -15.59
CA GLY A 54 2.29 -5.89 -16.63
C GLY A 54 1.16 -6.42 -17.53
N VAL A 55 0.02 -6.81 -16.95
CA VAL A 55 -1.15 -7.26 -17.73
C VAL A 55 -1.70 -6.12 -18.60
N TRP A 56 -1.78 -4.90 -18.04
CA TRP A 56 -2.22 -3.73 -18.80
C TRP A 56 -1.24 -3.40 -19.94
N VAL A 57 0.06 -3.36 -19.65
CA VAL A 57 1.14 -3.13 -20.62
C VAL A 57 1.06 -4.16 -21.73
N ALA A 58 0.97 -5.46 -21.40
CA ALA A 58 0.84 -6.52 -22.39
C ALA A 58 -0.39 -6.34 -23.27
N ARG A 59 -1.53 -5.97 -22.69
CA ARG A 59 -2.78 -5.72 -23.44
C ARG A 59 -2.68 -4.53 -24.39
N ASN A 60 -1.99 -3.46 -24.00
CA ASN A 60 -1.95 -2.22 -24.78
C ASN A 60 -0.74 -2.14 -25.73
N LEU A 61 0.37 -2.84 -25.45
CA LEU A 61 1.52 -2.92 -26.38
C LEU A 61 1.35 -3.97 -27.47
N THR A 62 0.52 -5.02 -27.28
CA THR A 62 0.17 -5.92 -28.40
C THR A 62 -0.62 -5.22 -29.51
N ASP A 63 -1.32 -4.12 -29.18
CA ASP A 63 -2.03 -3.31 -30.18
C ASP A 63 -1.09 -2.32 -30.90
N ILE A 64 0.07 -1.98 -30.31
CA ILE A 64 1.12 -1.14 -30.92
C ILE A 64 2.18 -2.05 -31.52
N ASP A 65 1.80 -2.94 -32.42
CA ASP A 65 2.74 -3.86 -33.05
C ASP A 65 3.59 -3.11 -34.11
N LEU A 66 4.79 -2.66 -33.71
CA LEU A 66 5.84 -2.13 -34.59
C LEU A 66 6.53 -3.24 -35.42
N MET A 67 6.09 -4.50 -35.32
CA MET A 67 6.60 -5.63 -36.10
C MET A 67 5.57 -6.26 -37.05
N ALA A 68 4.38 -5.67 -37.23
CA ALA A 68 3.45 -6.13 -38.27
C ALA A 68 4.09 -5.94 -39.65
N PRO A 69 4.41 -7.01 -40.41
CA PRO A 69 4.87 -6.86 -41.78
C PRO A 69 3.76 -6.16 -42.56
N GLN A 70 4.09 -5.02 -43.18
CA GLN A 70 3.17 -4.27 -44.03
C GLN A 70 2.60 -5.23 -45.09
N PRO A 71 1.28 -5.27 -45.30
CA PRO A 71 0.69 -6.10 -46.34
C PRO A 71 1.28 -5.69 -47.70
N VAL A 72 2.02 -6.60 -48.32
CA VAL A 72 2.51 -6.43 -49.69
C VAL A 72 1.37 -6.74 -50.67
N PRO A 73 1.11 -5.84 -51.66
CA PRO A 73 0.07 -6.02 -52.67
C PRO A 73 0.38 -7.15 -53.67
#